data_AF-A0A6A6XDZ9-F1
#
_entry.id   AF-A0A6A6XDZ9-F1
#
_cell.length_a   1.000
_cell.length_b   1.000
_cell.length_c   1.000
_cell.angle_alpha   90.00
_cell.angle_beta   90.00
_cell.angle_gamma   90.00
#
_symmetry.space_group_name_H-M   'P 1'
#
loop_
_entity.id
_entity.type
_entity.pdbx_description
1 polymer ?
#
loop_
_entity_poly.entity_id
_entity_poly.type
_entity_poly.pdbx_seq_one_letter_code
_entity_poly.pdbx_strand_id
1 'polypeptide(L)'
;EHKKPIVRPSFPSQVRDRSPIIGLSPNTLLRTCFRIGEAINTGRHAVRGGKSVILELYARVLSSARDSSKQSFVFCDLYHTNPPYINAVYDAALWRSNSQFNYDSRRLLQEMAMCRCIGRMKREGKEWNLIILTVWEASWEDITWVEGIVN
;
A
#
# COMPACT_ATOMS: atom_id res chain seq x y z
N GLU A 1 14.19 -19.61 -3.23
CA GLU A 1 15.30 -18.78 -2.73
C GLU A 1 14.82 -17.90 -1.59
N HIS A 2 15.55 -17.83 -0.48
CA HIS A 2 15.21 -16.94 0.63
C HIS A 2 15.86 -15.57 0.37
N LYS A 3 15.09 -14.58 -0.09
CA LYS A 3 15.59 -13.21 -0.27
C LYS A 3 15.73 -12.52 1.08
N LYS A 4 16.80 -11.74 1.25
CA LYS A 4 16.99 -10.90 2.44
C LYS A 4 15.86 -9.86 2.52
N PRO A 5 15.17 -9.72 3.67
CA PRO A 5 14.18 -8.68 3.86
C PRO A 5 14.75 -7.28 3.65
N ILE A 6 14.04 -6.45 2.89
CA ILE A 6 14.36 -5.02 2.76
C ILE A 6 14.07 -4.34 4.09
N VAL A 7 15.07 -3.63 4.61
CA VAL A 7 14.93 -2.75 5.77
C VAL A 7 15.15 -1.33 5.29
N ARG A 8 14.10 -0.52 5.36
CA ARG A 8 14.15 0.85 4.89
C ARG A 8 14.78 1.78 5.94
N PRO A 9 15.59 2.79 5.54
CA PRO A 9 15.91 3.92 6.40
C PRO A 9 14.66 4.70 6.86
N SER A 10 14.80 5.54 7.89
CA SER A 10 13.70 6.42 8.29
C SER A 10 13.27 7.34 7.14
N PHE A 11 11.95 7.50 6.97
CA PHE A 11 11.44 8.42 5.94
C PHE A 11 11.94 9.85 6.17
N PRO A 12 12.19 10.63 5.10
CA PRO A 12 12.53 12.03 5.21
C PRO A 12 11.49 12.80 6.02
N SER A 13 11.97 13.78 6.79
CA SER A 13 11.10 14.69 7.51
C SER A 13 10.19 15.44 6.54
N GLN A 14 8.97 15.71 7.00
CA GLN A 14 8.01 16.51 6.26
C GLN A 14 8.59 17.91 6.05
N VAL A 15 8.41 18.46 4.85
CA VAL A 15 8.80 19.85 4.58
C VAL A 15 8.07 20.81 5.51
N ARG A 16 8.67 21.98 5.76
CA ARG A 16 8.02 23.02 6.54
C ARG A 16 6.80 23.56 5.79
N ASP A 17 5.85 24.10 6.54
CA ASP A 17 4.79 24.90 5.93
C ASP A 17 5.40 26.07 5.16
N ARG A 18 4.81 26.40 4.01
CA ARG A 18 5.32 27.42 3.07
C ARG A 18 6.75 27.17 2.58
N SER A 19 6.99 25.95 2.08
CA SER A 19 8.23 25.59 1.38
C SER A 19 8.59 26.62 0.30
N PRO A 20 9.88 26.99 0.14
CA PRO A 20 10.32 27.87 -0.95
C PRO A 20 10.24 27.18 -2.32
N ILE A 21 10.10 25.85 -2.34
CA ILE A 21 9.92 25.07 -3.58
C ILE A 21 8.46 25.18 -4.01
N ILE A 22 8.23 25.82 -5.16
CA ILE A 22 6.90 26.00 -5.75
C ILE A 22 6.25 24.63 -6.00
N GLY A 23 4.99 24.50 -5.58
CA GLY A 23 4.21 23.26 -5.72
C GLY A 23 4.48 22.20 -4.66
N LEU A 24 5.52 22.37 -3.84
CA LEU A 24 5.81 21.44 -2.74
C LEU A 24 4.96 21.80 -1.51
N SER A 25 4.09 20.87 -1.11
CA SER A 25 3.21 21.03 0.04
C SER A 25 3.48 19.98 1.10
N PRO A 26 3.43 20.33 2.40
CA PRO A 26 3.47 19.34 3.47
C PRO A 26 2.15 18.55 3.59
N ASN A 27 1.10 18.91 2.85
CA ASN A 27 -0.26 18.42 3.09
C ASN A 27 -0.46 16.94 2.78
N THR A 28 0.37 16.32 1.95
CA THR A 28 0.28 14.89 1.65
C THR A 28 1.66 14.28 1.51
N LEU A 29 1.85 13.13 2.15
CA LEU A 29 3.11 12.40 2.14
C LEU A 29 2.92 11.03 1.52
N LEU A 30 3.78 10.65 0.57
CA LEU A 30 3.90 9.27 0.12
C LEU A 30 4.91 8.52 0.98
N ARG A 31 4.56 7.30 1.38
CA ARG A 31 5.38 6.42 2.21
C ARG A 31 5.35 5.03 1.63
N THR A 32 6.46 4.65 1.00
CA THR A 32 6.62 3.33 0.41
C THR A 32 7.06 2.33 1.46
N CYS A 33 6.43 1.16 1.52
CA CYS A 33 6.63 0.12 2.52
C CYS A 33 6.82 -1.23 1.84
N PHE A 34 7.84 -1.98 2.27
CA PHE A 34 8.11 -3.35 1.79
C PHE A 34 7.74 -4.43 2.82
N ARG A 35 7.34 -3.99 4.02
CA ARG A 35 6.98 -4.83 5.15
C ARG A 35 5.58 -4.47 5.64
N ILE A 36 4.77 -5.46 5.99
CA ILE A 36 3.39 -5.20 6.47
C ILE A 36 3.41 -4.42 7.78
N GLY A 37 4.33 -4.74 8.69
CA GLY A 37 4.48 -4.03 9.96
C GLY A 37 4.78 -2.54 9.78
N GLU A 38 5.63 -2.18 8.81
CA GLU A 38 5.95 -0.78 8.49
C GLU A 38 4.72 -0.01 8.00
N ALA A 39 3.93 -0.62 7.12
CA ALA A 39 2.71 -0.02 6.59
C ALA A 39 1.65 0.16 7.67
N ILE A 40 1.46 -0.83 8.57
CA ILE A 40 0.56 -0.71 9.72
C ILE A 40 0.99 0.43 10.63
N ASN A 41 2.26 0.47 11.02
CA ASN A 41 2.77 1.49 11.93
C ASN A 41 2.64 2.88 11.30
N THR A 42 3.11 3.05 10.06
CA THR A 42 3.04 4.32 9.33
C THR A 42 1.60 4.79 9.18
N GLY A 43 0.69 3.91 8.76
CA GLY A 43 -0.73 4.22 8.60
C GLY A 43 -1.41 4.59 9.92
N ARG A 44 -1.15 3.86 11.01
CA ARG A 44 -1.70 4.16 12.33
C ARG A 44 -1.22 5.50 12.87
N HIS A 45 0.08 5.78 12.74
CA HIS A 45 0.65 7.07 13.15
C HIS A 45 0.07 8.22 12.33
N ALA A 46 -0.14 8.03 11.03
CA ALA A 46 -0.74 9.03 10.15
C ALA A 46 -2.17 9.38 10.60
N VAL A 47 -3.03 8.38 10.76
CA VAL A 47 -4.42 8.58 11.17
C VAL A 47 -4.52 9.23 12.56
N ARG A 48 -3.72 8.75 13.53
CA ARG A 48 -3.69 9.34 14.89
C ARG A 48 -3.20 10.78 14.90
N GLY A 49 -2.23 11.11 14.05
CA GLY A 49 -1.67 12.45 13.92
C GLY A 49 -2.46 13.38 13.00
N GLY A 50 -3.61 12.94 12.46
CA GLY A 50 -4.38 13.73 11.48
C GLY A 50 -3.63 14.03 10.19
N LYS A 51 -2.62 13.22 9.84
CA LYS A 51 -1.78 13.42 8.66
C LYS A 51 -2.34 12.67 7.46
N SER A 52 -2.40 13.33 6.30
CA SER A 52 -2.69 12.67 5.03
C SER A 52 -1.44 11.94 4.53
N VAL A 53 -1.36 10.64 4.81
CA VAL A 53 -0.31 9.77 4.31
C VAL A 53 -0.89 8.77 3.33
N ILE A 54 -0.31 8.73 2.14
CA ILE A 54 -0.53 7.68 1.14
C ILE A 54 0.56 6.63 1.35
N LEU A 55 0.14 5.38 1.44
CA LEU A 55 1.02 4.23 1.49
C LEU A 55 1.19 3.67 0.09
N GLU A 56 2.43 3.43 -0.31
CA GLU A 56 2.75 2.54 -1.42
C GLU A 56 3.27 1.24 -0.82
N LEU A 57 2.44 0.20 -0.82
CA LEU A 57 2.74 -1.07 -0.18
C LEU A 57 3.07 -2.12 -1.25
N TYR A 58 4.23 -2.76 -1.11
CA TYR A 58 4.53 -4.01 -1.79
C TYR A 58 4.24 -5.17 -0.83
N ALA A 59 3.38 -6.08 -1.25
CA ALA A 59 2.88 -7.18 -0.44
C ALA A 59 2.46 -8.37 -1.29
N ARG A 60 2.08 -9.47 -0.64
CA ARG A 60 1.44 -10.61 -1.28
C ARG A 60 -0.04 -10.67 -0.90
N VAL A 61 -0.87 -11.07 -1.85
CA VAL A 61 -2.29 -11.34 -1.63
C VAL A 61 -2.42 -12.66 -0.86
N LEU A 62 -2.74 -12.62 0.43
CA LEU A 62 -3.06 -13.83 1.18
C LEU A 62 -4.42 -14.38 0.77
N SER A 63 -5.40 -13.49 0.57
CA SER A 63 -6.70 -13.82 0.00
C SER A 63 -7.31 -12.60 -0.69
N SER A 64 -8.15 -12.85 -1.69
CA SER A 64 -8.92 -11.80 -2.37
C SER A 64 -10.32 -12.30 -2.70
N ALA A 65 -11.31 -11.44 -2.50
CA ALA A 65 -12.69 -11.70 -2.85
C ALA A 65 -13.29 -10.46 -3.50
N ARG A 66 -14.04 -10.63 -4.59
CA ARG A 66 -14.66 -9.53 -5.33
C ARG A 66 -16.16 -9.73 -5.43
N ASP A 67 -16.91 -8.67 -5.17
CA ASP A 67 -18.35 -8.57 -5.34
C ASP A 67 -18.71 -7.43 -6.30
N SER A 68 -20.00 -7.08 -6.37
CA SER A 68 -20.50 -6.01 -7.24
C SER A 68 -20.19 -4.58 -6.75
N SER A 69 -19.71 -4.42 -5.53
CA SER A 69 -19.45 -3.12 -4.89
C SER A 69 -17.97 -2.89 -4.60
N LYS A 70 -17.19 -3.96 -4.38
CA LYS A 70 -15.79 -3.87 -3.96
C LYS A 70 -15.02 -5.18 -4.18
N GLN A 71 -13.74 -5.12 -3.88
CA GLN A 71 -12.80 -6.24 -3.80
C GLN A 71 -12.06 -6.05 -2.49
N SER A 72 -12.20 -7.07 -1.66
CA SER A 72 -11.53 -7.16 -0.38
C SER A 72 -10.25 -7.94 -0.58
N PHE A 73 -9.18 -7.52 0.08
CA PHE A 73 -7.91 -8.21 0.11
C PHE A 73 -7.48 -8.42 1.56
N VAL A 74 -6.80 -9.52 1.80
CA VAL A 74 -5.94 -9.69 2.97
C VAL A 74 -4.51 -9.74 2.45
N PHE A 75 -3.68 -8.79 2.86
CA PHE A 75 -2.27 -8.73 2.46
C PHE A 75 -1.37 -9.32 3.55
N CYS A 76 -0.39 -10.11 3.13
CA CYS A 76 0.72 -10.58 3.95
C CYS A 76 2.07 -10.07 3.41
N ASP A 77 3.11 -10.32 4.17
CA ASP A 77 4.45 -9.80 3.91
C ASP A 77 5.06 -10.41 2.65
N LEU A 78 5.94 -9.66 1.96
CA LEU A 78 6.63 -10.14 0.76
C LEU A 78 7.46 -11.41 1.03
N TYR A 79 8.02 -11.50 2.24
CA TYR A 79 9.01 -12.52 2.57
C TYR A 79 8.45 -13.71 3.35
N HIS A 80 7.25 -13.58 3.94
CA HIS A 80 6.61 -14.67 4.68
C HIS A 80 5.09 -14.48 4.77
N THR A 81 4.38 -15.58 5.01
CA THR A 81 2.92 -15.59 5.19
C THR A 81 2.48 -15.45 6.63
N ASN A 82 3.41 -15.28 7.58
CA ASN A 82 3.08 -15.09 8.99
C ASN A 82 2.48 -13.70 9.26
N PRO A 83 1.64 -13.55 10.30
CA PRO A 83 1.13 -12.26 10.74
C PRO A 83 2.26 -11.25 11.05
N PRO A 84 1.98 -9.93 11.01
CA PRO A 84 0.66 -9.30 10.88
C PRO A 84 0.13 -9.24 9.42
N TYR A 85 -1.18 -9.01 9.29
CA TYR A 85 -1.87 -8.83 8.00
C TYR A 85 -2.52 -7.45 7.90
N ILE A 86 -2.77 -7.00 6.66
CA ILE A 86 -3.58 -5.80 6.39
C ILE A 86 -4.84 -6.22 5.63
N ASN A 87 -6.00 -5.88 6.18
CA ASN A 87 -7.26 -5.91 5.43
C ASN A 87 -7.32 -4.67 4.53
N ALA A 88 -7.68 -4.86 3.27
CA ALA A 88 -7.79 -3.76 2.32
C ALA A 88 -9.06 -3.87 1.49
N VAL A 89 -9.56 -2.70 1.06
CA VAL A 89 -10.78 -2.60 0.26
C VAL A 89 -10.50 -1.71 -0.93
N TYR A 90 -10.82 -2.19 -2.12
CA TYR A 90 -10.82 -1.41 -3.35
C TYR A 90 -12.25 -1.26 -3.86
N ASP A 91 -12.70 -0.03 -4.06
CA ASP A 91 -14.08 0.31 -4.43
C ASP A 91 -14.33 0.06 -5.92
N ALA A 92 -15.47 -0.57 -6.25
CA ALA A 92 -15.79 -0.87 -7.63
C ALA A 92 -16.01 0.36 -8.51
N ALA A 93 -16.40 1.51 -7.93
CA ALA A 93 -16.50 2.76 -8.68
C ALA A 93 -15.17 3.19 -9.31
N LEU A 94 -14.03 2.79 -8.71
CA LEU A 94 -12.70 3.12 -9.19
C LEU A 94 -12.29 2.28 -10.41
N TRP A 95 -12.56 0.97 -10.43
CA TRP A 95 -12.20 0.14 -11.59
C TRP A 95 -13.30 0.00 -12.63
N ARG A 96 -14.58 0.23 -12.31
CA ARG A 96 -15.65 0.04 -13.31
C ARG A 96 -15.60 1.09 -14.41
N SER A 97 -15.15 2.28 -14.04
CA SER A 97 -14.97 3.41 -14.94
C SER A 97 -13.66 3.34 -15.75
N ASN A 98 -12.74 2.43 -15.40
CA ASN A 98 -11.41 2.34 -16.00
C ASN A 98 -11.03 0.88 -16.31
N SER A 99 -10.99 0.55 -17.60
CA SER A 99 -10.67 -0.81 -18.08
C SER A 99 -9.32 -1.32 -17.60
N GLN A 100 -8.31 -0.45 -17.51
CA GLN A 100 -6.98 -0.79 -17.01
C GLN A 100 -7.03 -1.16 -15.53
N PHE A 101 -7.69 -0.35 -14.72
CA PHE A 101 -7.82 -0.63 -13.28
C PHE A 101 -8.57 -1.92 -13.03
N ASN A 102 -9.56 -2.25 -13.85
CA ASN A 102 -10.26 -3.53 -13.77
C ASN A 102 -9.36 -4.69 -14.17
N TYR A 103 -8.59 -4.54 -15.25
CA TYR A 103 -7.62 -5.53 -15.69
C TYR A 103 -6.59 -5.85 -14.60
N ASP A 104 -5.95 -4.81 -14.05
CA ASP A 104 -4.90 -4.93 -13.05
C ASP A 104 -5.41 -5.62 -11.77
N SER A 105 -6.52 -5.15 -11.24
CA SER A 105 -7.09 -5.66 -9.99
C SER A 105 -7.68 -7.08 -10.13
N ARG A 106 -8.14 -7.47 -11.33
CA ARG A 106 -8.73 -8.80 -11.56
C ARG A 106 -7.68 -9.90 -11.49
N ARG A 107 -6.44 -9.61 -11.92
CA ARG A 107 -5.31 -10.56 -11.84
C ARG A 107 -4.96 -10.92 -10.39
N LEU A 108 -5.23 -9.99 -9.47
CA LEU A 108 -4.99 -10.14 -8.04
C LEU A 108 -6.11 -10.89 -7.29
N LEU A 109 -7.02 -11.55 -8.01
CA LEU A 109 -7.91 -12.55 -7.42
C LEU A 109 -7.18 -13.86 -7.08
N GLN A 110 -5.97 -14.04 -7.62
CA GLN A 110 -5.12 -15.19 -7.35
C GLN A 110 -4.46 -15.05 -5.98
N GLU A 111 -4.48 -16.11 -5.20
CA GLU A 111 -3.73 -16.18 -3.96
C GLU A 111 -2.22 -16.10 -4.22
N MET A 112 -1.51 -15.53 -3.26
CA MET A 112 -0.06 -15.39 -3.22
C MET A 112 0.58 -14.51 -4.31
N ALA A 113 -0.24 -13.88 -5.17
CA ALA A 113 0.20 -12.89 -6.12
C ALA A 113 0.88 -11.72 -5.41
N MET A 114 2.04 -11.30 -5.91
CA MET A 114 2.71 -10.09 -5.44
C MET A 114 2.04 -8.88 -6.07
N CYS A 115 1.86 -7.82 -5.28
CA CYS A 115 1.19 -6.62 -5.74
C CYS A 115 1.87 -5.36 -5.22
N ARG A 116 1.71 -4.30 -6.01
CA ARG A 116 1.94 -2.91 -5.59
C ARG A 116 0.57 -2.29 -5.35
N CYS A 117 0.34 -1.86 -4.12
CA CYS A 117 -0.91 -1.27 -3.66
C CYS A 117 -0.68 0.17 -3.23
N ILE A 118 -1.42 1.12 -3.80
CA ILE A 118 -1.44 2.51 -3.35
C ILE A 118 -2.73 2.75 -2.59
N GLY A 119 -2.64 3.21 -1.34
CA GLY A 119 -3.82 3.38 -0.50
C GLY A 119 -3.63 4.29 0.69
N ARG A 120 -4.72 4.53 1.43
CA ARG A 120 -4.70 5.27 2.70
C ARG A 120 -5.22 4.39 3.82
N MET A 121 -4.53 4.38 4.94
CA MET A 121 -5.02 3.70 6.13
C MET A 121 -6.21 4.47 6.70
N LYS A 122 -7.28 3.75 7.02
CA LYS A 122 -8.49 4.28 7.65
C LYS A 122 -8.84 3.43 8.87
N ARG A 123 -9.36 4.08 9.90
CA ARG A 123 -9.89 3.40 11.09
C ARG A 123 -11.41 3.35 11.01
N GLU A 124 -11.97 2.16 11.13
CA GLU A 124 -13.41 1.91 11.17
C GLU A 124 -13.74 1.21 12.50
N GLY A 125 -14.17 2.00 13.48
CA GLY A 125 -14.34 1.51 14.86
C GLY A 125 -13.01 1.08 15.48
N LYS A 126 -12.85 -0.23 15.70
CA LYS A 126 -11.62 -0.84 16.22
C LYS A 126 -10.70 -1.38 15.12
N GLU A 127 -11.24 -1.55 13.91
CA GLU A 127 -10.54 -2.15 12.78
C GLU A 127 -9.73 -1.11 11.99
N TRP A 128 -8.62 -1.57 11.42
CA TRP A 128 -7.75 -0.80 10.54
C TRP A 128 -7.82 -1.39 9.15
N ASN A 129 -8.31 -0.60 8.19
CA ASN A 129 -8.46 -1.01 6.81
C ASN A 129 -7.64 -0.10 5.90
N LEU A 130 -6.93 -0.69 4.94
CA LEU A 130 -6.29 0.04 3.86
C LEU A 130 -7.32 0.30 2.75
N ILE A 131 -7.67 1.56 2.55
CA ILE A 131 -8.54 1.97 1.43
C ILE A 131 -7.65 2.13 0.20
N ILE A 132 -7.85 1.26 -0.77
CA ILE A 132 -7.04 1.19 -2.00
C ILE A 132 -7.50 2.29 -2.96
N LEU A 133 -6.53 3.04 -3.48
CA LEU A 133 -6.70 4.01 -4.57
C LEU A 133 -6.43 3.36 -5.93
N THR A 134 -5.41 2.48 -5.97
CA THR A 134 -5.08 1.67 -7.14
C THR A 134 -4.19 0.50 -6.70
N VAL A 135 -4.25 -0.61 -7.43
CA VAL A 135 -3.50 -1.83 -7.14
C VAL A 135 -3.25 -2.60 -8.43
N TRP A 136 -2.03 -3.13 -8.57
CA TRP A 136 -1.64 -3.97 -9.71
C TRP A 136 -0.58 -5.00 -9.29
N GLU A 137 -0.40 -6.00 -10.16
CA GLU A 137 0.60 -7.06 -9.97
C GLU A 137 2.01 -6.47 -9.99
N ALA A 138 2.88 -6.99 -9.12
CA ALA A 138 4.28 -6.60 -9.05
C ALA A 138 5.17 -7.84 -9.11
N SER A 139 6.34 -7.67 -9.69
CA SER A 139 7.39 -8.67 -9.74
C SER A 139 8.50 -8.34 -8.74
N TRP A 140 9.43 -9.29 -8.56
CA TRP A 140 10.65 -9.01 -7.81
C TRP A 140 11.55 -7.98 -8.48
N GLU A 141 11.49 -7.84 -9.81
CA GLU A 141 12.25 -6.83 -10.54
C GLU A 141 11.75 -5.43 -10.17
N ASP A 142 10.43 -5.24 -10.11
CA ASP A 142 9.82 -3.97 -9.66
C ASP A 142 10.26 -3.62 -8.23
N ILE A 143 10.24 -4.61 -7.33
CA ILE A 143 10.62 -4.43 -5.93
C ILE A 143 12.09 -4.02 -5.80
N THR A 144 12.99 -4.72 -6.50
CA THR A 144 14.43 -4.42 -6.47
C THR A 144 14.74 -3.07 -7.11
N TRP A 145 14.00 -2.69 -8.16
CA TRP A 145 14.10 -1.36 -8.74
C TRP A 145 13.74 -0.26 -7.73
N VAL A 146 12.61 -0.41 -7.04
CA VAL A 146 12.16 0.59 -6.05
C VAL A 146 13.03 0.58 -4.80
N GLU A 147 13.57 -0.57 -4.39
CA GLU A 147 14.57 -0.66 -3.33
C GLU A 147 15.79 0.23 -3.64
N GLY A 148 16.27 0.25 -4.89
CA GLY A 148 17.39 1.08 -5.32
C GLY A 148 17.14 2.59 -5.22
N ILE A 149 15.89 3.04 -5.31
CA ILE A 149 15.50 4.46 -5.20
C ILE A 149 15.52 4.92 -3.73
N VAL A 150 15.41 3.98 -2.80
CA VAL A 150 15.17 4.23 -1.38
C VAL A 150 16.47 4.40 -0.59
N ASN A 151 17.62 4.21 -1.28
CA ASN A 151 18.97 4.44 -0.76
C ASN A 151 19.44 5.87 -0.94
#